data_AF-A0AAW6WD30-F1
#
_entry.id   AF-A0AAW6WD30-F1
#
_cell.length_a   1.000
_cell.length_b   1.000
_cell.length_c   1.000
_cell.angle_alpha   90.00
_cell.angle_beta   90.00
_cell.angle_gamma   90.00
#
_symmetry.space_group_name_H-M   'P 1'
#
loop_
_entity.id
_entity.type
_entity.pdbx_description
1 polymer ?
#
loop_
_entity_poly.entity_id
_entity_poly.type
_entity_poly.pdbx_seq_one_letter_code
_entity_poly.pdbx_strand_id
1 'polypeptide(L)'
;MIGTLQKAIIVSLKEQALYNLGILVPLNFHTEKAHGVIGLNLETESNIYAEEIADTIETVVHQIDSIFSVIVPDSRLVMTKEIAIITEKEKKMAINLYVEREEKRISLKKESTGIIKLVSLLSAMIYYVQDEGAIVAIDELDIHIFEYLLAMLLEKLSQHAKG
;
A
#
# COMPACT_ATOMS: atom_id res chain seq x y z
N MET A 1 17.38 -15.40 -24.05
CA MET A 1 16.77 -15.80 -22.77
C MET A 1 15.28 -15.56 -22.88
N ILE A 2 14.49 -16.62 -22.86
CA ILE A 2 13.03 -16.49 -22.73
C ILE A 2 12.82 -16.21 -21.24
N GLY A 3 12.49 -14.96 -20.90
CA GLY A 3 12.21 -14.58 -19.53
C GLY A 3 10.99 -15.36 -19.04
N THR A 4 11.21 -16.30 -18.13
CA THR A 4 10.11 -16.96 -17.44
C THR A 4 9.31 -15.86 -16.72
N LEU A 5 8.01 -15.74 -17.02
CA LEU A 5 7.10 -14.86 -16.30
C LEU A 5 7.13 -15.27 -14.82
N GLN A 6 7.80 -14.52 -13.95
CA GLN A 6 8.05 -14.99 -12.59
C GLN A 6 6.93 -14.61 -11.61
N LYS A 7 6.22 -13.48 -11.79
CA LYS A 7 5.07 -13.10 -10.96
C LYS A 7 4.12 -12.13 -11.66
N ALA A 8 2.81 -12.31 -11.45
CA ALA A 8 1.77 -11.36 -11.84
C ALA A 8 0.98 -10.92 -10.60
N ILE A 9 0.85 -9.61 -10.41
CA ILE A 9 -0.04 -8.97 -9.44
C ILE A 9 -1.28 -8.51 -10.20
N ILE A 10 -2.46 -8.94 -9.77
CA ILE A 10 -3.72 -8.63 -10.44
C ILE A 10 -4.62 -7.89 -9.46
N VAL A 11 -4.79 -6.58 -9.66
CA VAL A 11 -5.73 -5.75 -8.89
C VAL A 11 -7.09 -5.77 -9.57
N SER A 12 -7.88 -6.82 -9.29
CA SER A 12 -9.22 -7.02 -9.89
C SER A 12 -10.31 -6.22 -9.19
N LEU A 13 -11.44 -5.96 -9.87
CA LEU A 13 -12.65 -5.34 -9.28
C LEU A 13 -13.11 -5.99 -7.97
N LYS A 14 -12.91 -7.31 -7.82
CA LYS A 14 -13.23 -8.04 -6.58
C LYS A 14 -12.34 -7.62 -5.42
N GLU A 15 -11.04 -7.45 -5.66
CA GLU A 15 -10.13 -6.91 -4.64
C GLU A 15 -10.47 -5.46 -4.35
N GLN A 16 -10.90 -4.71 -5.37
CA GLN A 16 -11.30 -3.31 -5.19
C GLN A 16 -12.55 -3.12 -4.35
N ALA A 17 -13.48 -4.07 -4.42
CA ALA A 17 -14.63 -4.06 -3.54
C ALA A 17 -14.24 -4.07 -2.05
N LEU A 18 -13.11 -4.65 -1.67
CA LEU A 18 -12.68 -4.73 -0.26
C LEU A 18 -12.31 -3.37 0.32
N TYR A 19 -11.60 -2.52 -0.44
CA TYR A 19 -11.31 -1.16 0.00
C TYR A 19 -12.50 -0.21 -0.20
N ASN A 20 -13.35 -0.43 -1.21
CA ASN A 20 -14.57 0.36 -1.40
C ASN A 20 -15.58 0.16 -0.24
N LEU A 21 -15.64 -1.05 0.33
CA LEU A 21 -16.46 -1.36 1.49
C LEU A 21 -15.79 -0.98 2.81
N GLY A 22 -14.57 -0.44 2.80
CA GLY A 22 -13.85 -0.08 4.01
C GLY A 22 -13.48 -1.28 4.88
N ILE A 23 -13.21 -2.44 4.26
CA ILE A 23 -12.92 -3.71 4.96
C ILE A 23 -11.42 -3.95 5.05
N LEU A 24 -10.72 -3.92 3.90
CA LEU A 24 -9.32 -4.33 3.80
C LEU A 24 -8.57 -3.53 2.74
N VAL A 25 -7.32 -3.19 3.05
CA VAL A 25 -6.34 -2.65 2.08
C VAL A 25 -5.23 -3.68 1.87
N PRO A 26 -5.09 -4.27 0.67
CA PRO A 26 -3.93 -5.10 0.36
C PRO A 26 -2.69 -4.23 0.12
N LEU A 27 -1.60 -4.53 0.82
CA LEU A 27 -0.28 -3.95 0.60
C LEU A 27 0.63 -5.03 0.00
N ASN A 28 1.02 -4.83 -1.25
CA ASN A 28 2.01 -5.67 -1.91
C ASN A 28 3.40 -5.28 -1.41
N PHE A 29 4.25 -6.28 -1.18
CA PHE A 29 5.61 -6.05 -0.72
C PHE A 29 6.60 -6.99 -1.41
N HIS A 30 7.79 -6.47 -1.65
CA HIS A 30 8.93 -7.24 -2.12
C HIS A 30 10.16 -6.84 -1.28
N THR A 31 10.76 -7.83 -0.63
CA THR A 31 12.01 -7.69 0.12
C THR A 31 12.96 -8.78 -0.33
N GLU A 32 14.26 -8.66 0.02
CA GLU A 32 15.25 -9.70 -0.29
C GLU A 32 14.88 -11.09 0.27
N LYS A 33 14.14 -11.14 1.39
CA LYS A 33 13.81 -12.38 2.10
C LYS A 33 12.46 -12.97 1.70
N ALA A 34 11.49 -12.10 1.43
CA ALA A 34 10.10 -12.48 1.22
C ALA A 34 9.37 -11.48 0.34
N HIS A 35 8.31 -11.96 -0.30
CA HIS A 35 7.44 -11.16 -1.14
C HIS A 35 6.01 -11.68 -1.00
N GLY A 36 5.00 -10.81 -1.16
CA GLY A 36 3.61 -11.21 -0.99
C GLY A 36 2.67 -10.03 -0.78
N VAL A 37 1.54 -10.31 -0.13
CA VAL A 37 0.49 -9.33 0.18
C VAL A 37 0.18 -9.37 1.66
N ILE A 38 0.17 -8.20 2.30
CA ILE A 38 -0.26 -8.00 3.68
C ILE A 38 -1.57 -7.22 3.65
N GLY A 39 -2.63 -7.77 4.24
CA GLY A 39 -3.92 -7.09 4.29
C GLY A 39 -4.08 -6.27 5.57
N LEU A 40 -4.24 -4.96 5.46
CA LEU A 40 -4.61 -4.06 6.56
C LEU A 40 -6.14 -4.02 6.72
N ASN A 41 -6.65 -4.47 7.86
CA ASN A 41 -8.05 -4.40 8.21
C ASN A 41 -8.44 -2.97 8.62
N LEU A 42 -9.45 -2.42 7.96
CA LEU A 42 -9.95 -1.06 8.18
C LEU A 42 -11.09 -0.97 9.20
N GLU A 43 -11.73 -2.10 9.54
CA GLU A 43 -12.82 -2.19 10.52
C GLU A 43 -12.32 -2.22 11.96
N THR A 44 -11.03 -2.57 12.16
CA THR A 44 -10.41 -2.64 13.48
C THR A 44 -9.81 -1.30 13.92
N GLU A 45 -9.65 -1.12 15.24
CA GLU A 45 -8.94 0.05 15.78
C GLU A 45 -7.44 0.00 15.55
N SER A 46 -6.84 -1.20 15.53
CA SER A 46 -5.43 -1.38 15.20
C SER A 46 -5.20 -2.76 14.61
N ASN A 47 -4.28 -2.84 13.66
CA ASN A 47 -3.89 -4.11 13.06
C ASN A 47 -2.76 -4.73 13.88
N ILE A 48 -2.92 -5.99 14.29
CA ILE A 48 -1.95 -6.66 15.16
C ILE A 48 -1.19 -7.70 14.36
N TYR A 49 0.13 -7.53 14.25
CA TYR A 49 1.02 -8.47 13.56
C TYR A 49 2.21 -8.88 14.43
N ALA A 50 2.88 -9.97 14.06
CA ALA A 50 4.21 -10.27 14.58
C ALA A 50 5.20 -9.13 14.24
N GLU A 51 6.20 -8.91 15.08
CA GLU A 51 7.17 -7.81 14.91
C GLU A 51 7.81 -7.79 13.51
N GLU A 52 8.26 -8.92 12.98
CA GLU A 52 8.86 -9.02 11.64
C GLU A 52 7.91 -8.56 10.51
N ILE A 53 6.62 -8.87 10.63
CA ILE A 53 5.61 -8.43 9.67
C ILE A 53 5.37 -6.92 9.83
N ALA A 54 5.33 -6.40 11.06
CA ALA A 54 5.20 -4.97 11.30
C ALA A 54 6.39 -4.17 10.74
N ASP A 55 7.62 -4.69 10.85
CA ASP A 55 8.83 -4.10 10.24
C ASP A 55 8.76 -4.08 8.71
N THR A 56 8.19 -5.14 8.12
CA THR A 56 7.94 -5.20 6.68
C THR A 56 6.93 -4.13 6.26
N ILE A 57 5.84 -3.97 7.01
CA ILE A 57 4.83 -2.95 6.74
C ILE A 57 5.42 -1.54 6.88
N GLU A 58 6.25 -1.29 7.90
CA GLU A 58 6.98 -0.03 8.08
C GLU A 58 7.80 0.33 6.84
N THR A 59 8.56 -0.64 6.34
CA THR A 59 9.38 -0.47 5.13
C THR A 59 8.51 -0.14 3.90
N VAL A 60 7.42 -0.89 3.71
CA VAL A 60 6.48 -0.67 2.60
C VAL A 60 5.81 0.70 2.70
N VAL A 61 5.37 1.12 3.90
CA VAL A 61 4.76 2.43 4.12
C VAL A 61 5.75 3.55 3.80
N HIS A 62 7.01 3.43 4.21
CA HIS A 62 8.04 4.41 3.84
C HIS A 62 8.27 4.50 2.34
N GLN A 63 8.27 3.37 1.63
CA GLN A 63 8.40 3.35 0.18
C GLN A 63 7.18 4.00 -0.49
N ILE A 64 5.97 3.69 -0.02
CA ILE A 64 4.72 4.31 -0.52
C ILE A 64 4.76 5.82 -0.29
N ASP A 65 5.12 6.27 0.91
CA ASP A 65 5.16 7.69 1.28
C ASP A 65 6.09 8.53 0.38
N SER A 66 7.21 7.94 -0.06
CA SER A 66 8.16 8.59 -0.98
C SER A 66 7.55 8.99 -2.33
N ILE A 67 6.50 8.28 -2.77
CA ILE A 67 5.77 8.57 -4.00
C ILE A 67 4.46 9.31 -3.68
N PHE A 68 3.76 8.87 -2.62
CA PHE A 68 2.49 9.43 -2.18
C PHE A 68 2.59 10.94 -1.93
N SER A 69 3.63 11.41 -1.25
CA SER A 69 3.84 12.83 -0.94
C SER A 69 4.12 13.71 -2.17
N VAL A 70 4.52 13.10 -3.29
CA VAL A 70 4.67 13.77 -4.59
C VAL A 70 3.34 13.84 -5.33
N ILE A 71 2.50 12.81 -5.21
CA ILE A 71 1.19 12.71 -5.89
C ILE A 71 0.10 13.49 -5.15
N VAL A 72 0.15 13.47 -3.81
CA VAL A 72 -0.78 14.17 -2.92
C VAL A 72 0.03 15.27 -2.22
N PRO A 73 0.03 16.50 -2.74
CA PRO A 73 0.82 17.59 -2.18
C PRO A 73 0.51 17.82 -0.69
N ASP A 74 1.51 18.32 0.02
CA ASP A 74 1.43 18.69 1.44
C ASP A 74 0.91 17.58 2.35
N SER A 75 1.05 16.32 1.91
CA SER A 75 0.55 15.13 2.59
C SER A 75 1.65 14.09 2.79
N ARG A 76 1.64 13.40 3.93
CA ARG A 76 2.52 12.27 4.24
C ARG A 76 1.72 11.06 4.68
N LEU A 77 2.10 9.88 4.21
CA LEU A 77 1.61 8.61 4.74
C LEU A 77 2.56 8.16 5.85
N VAL A 78 2.05 8.01 7.07
CA VAL A 78 2.85 7.63 8.23
C VAL A 78 2.24 6.43 8.94
N MET A 79 3.08 5.72 9.70
CA MET A 79 2.68 4.57 10.50
C MET A 79 3.01 4.83 11.99
N THR A 80 2.13 4.40 12.90
CA THR A 80 2.51 4.16 14.30
C THR A 80 2.65 2.67 14.54
N LYS A 81 3.55 2.32 15.46
CA LYS A 81 3.89 0.94 15.81
C LYS A 81 4.14 0.85 17.30
N GLU A 82 3.24 0.16 17.99
CA GLU A 82 3.22 0.07 19.46
C GLU A 82 3.17 -1.40 19.89
N ILE A 83 3.68 -1.73 21.07
CA ILE A 83 3.63 -3.11 21.57
C ILE A 83 2.18 -3.42 21.98
N ALA A 84 1.56 -4.40 21.32
CA ALA A 84 0.22 -4.87 21.65
C ALA A 84 0.24 -6.06 22.61
N ILE A 85 1.13 -7.02 22.34
CA ILE A 85 1.27 -8.25 23.14
C ILE A 85 2.77 -8.52 23.30
N ILE A 86 3.19 -8.78 24.53
CA ILE A 86 4.54 -9.24 24.84
C ILE A 86 4.48 -10.38 25.85
N THR A 87 5.00 -11.54 25.45
CA THR A 87 5.17 -12.72 26.29
C THR A 87 6.56 -13.32 26.06
N GLU A 88 6.93 -14.35 26.82
CA GLU A 88 8.19 -15.08 26.59
C GLU A 88 8.31 -15.72 25.20
N LYS A 89 7.19 -15.95 24.50
CA LYS A 89 7.13 -16.66 23.21
C LYS A 89 6.74 -15.78 22.04
N GLU A 90 6.09 -14.64 22.28
CA GLU A 90 5.56 -13.79 21.22
C GLU A 90 5.69 -12.31 21.57
N LYS A 91 6.06 -11.52 20.56
CA LYS A 91 5.96 -10.08 20.56
C LYS A 91 5.17 -9.65 19.32
N LYS A 92 4.04 -8.99 19.56
CA LYS A 92 3.14 -8.49 18.52
C LYS A 92 2.99 -6.99 18.62
N MET A 93 2.97 -6.34 17.47
CA MET A 93 2.87 -4.90 17.34
C MET A 93 1.47 -4.53 16.85
N ALA A 94 0.85 -3.55 17.51
CA ALA A 94 -0.29 -2.83 16.97
C ALA A 94 0.23 -1.77 16.00
N ILE A 95 -0.28 -1.77 14.78
CA ILE A 95 0.05 -0.79 13.77
C ILE A 95 -1.18 0.00 13.33
N ASN A 96 -0.96 1.28 13.04
CA ASN A 96 -1.97 2.17 12.51
C ASN A 96 -1.37 3.09 11.46
N LEU A 97 -2.07 3.27 10.35
CA LEU A 97 -1.66 4.18 9.28
C LEU A 97 -2.46 5.48 9.36
N TYR A 98 -1.79 6.59 9.05
CA TYR A 98 -2.37 7.91 9.01
C TYR A 98 -1.89 8.67 7.79
N VAL A 99 -2.74 9.56 7.30
CA VAL A 99 -2.35 10.63 6.40
C VAL A 99 -2.23 11.90 7.22
N GLU A 100 -1.04 12.49 7.20
CA GLU A 100 -0.76 13.80 7.82
C GLU A 100 -0.81 14.86 6.74
N ARG A 101 -1.66 15.88 6.92
CA ARG A 101 -1.78 17.06 6.04
C ARG A 101 -1.74 18.30 6.90
N GLU A 102 -0.74 19.15 6.71
CA GLU A 102 -0.52 20.34 7.55
C GLU A 102 -0.52 19.97 9.06
N GLU A 103 -1.51 20.44 9.82
CA GLU A 103 -1.67 20.15 11.26
C GLU A 103 -2.69 19.03 11.55
N LYS A 104 -3.23 18.37 10.52
CA LYS A 104 -4.24 17.32 10.67
C LYS A 104 -3.63 15.94 10.47
N ARG A 105 -3.95 15.04 11.39
CA ARG A 105 -3.63 13.61 11.29
C ARG A 105 -4.92 12.81 11.16
N ILE A 106 -5.16 12.25 9.98
CA ILE A 106 -6.37 11.50 9.65
C ILE A 106 -5.99 10.03 9.57
N SER A 107 -6.69 9.16 10.29
CA SER A 107 -6.46 7.72 10.17
C SER A 107 -6.81 7.25 8.75
N LEU A 108 -5.99 6.37 8.17
CA LEU A 108 -6.19 5.87 6.81
C LEU A 108 -7.58 5.26 6.61
N LYS A 109 -8.16 4.60 7.64
CA LYS A 109 -9.52 4.06 7.58
C LYS A 109 -10.62 5.12 7.48
N LYS A 110 -10.31 6.39 7.73
CA LYS A 110 -11.21 7.54 7.62
C LYS A 110 -10.93 8.41 6.39
N GLU A 111 -9.93 8.08 5.58
CA GLU A 111 -9.64 8.77 4.34
C GLU A 111 -10.66 8.40 3.24
N SER A 112 -10.66 9.16 2.15
CA SER A 112 -11.50 8.83 1.00
C SER A 112 -11.07 7.49 0.38
N THR A 113 -12.03 6.77 -0.21
CA THR A 113 -11.77 5.53 -0.94
C THR A 113 -10.66 5.70 -1.99
N GLY A 114 -10.59 6.88 -2.64
CA GLY A 114 -9.53 7.20 -3.61
C GLY A 114 -8.13 7.23 -2.98
N ILE A 115 -7.98 7.78 -1.78
CA ILE A 115 -6.69 7.79 -1.06
C ILE A 115 -6.32 6.38 -0.58
N ILE A 116 -7.29 5.64 -0.04
CA ILE A 116 -7.09 4.25 0.38
C ILE A 116 -6.66 3.37 -0.80
N LYS A 117 -7.34 3.51 -1.95
CA LYS A 117 -7.00 2.84 -3.21
C LYS A 117 -5.62 3.24 -3.70
N LEU A 118 -5.28 4.53 -3.66
CA LEU A 118 -3.97 5.04 -4.08
C LEU A 118 -2.84 4.37 -3.28
N VAL A 119 -2.98 4.24 -1.95
CA VAL A 119 -1.98 3.55 -1.12
C VAL A 119 -1.78 2.08 -1.55
N SER A 120 -2.88 1.35 -1.80
CA SER A 120 -2.85 -0.03 -2.30
C SER A 120 -2.17 -0.12 -3.67
N LEU A 121 -2.54 0.75 -4.61
CA LEU A 121 -1.96 0.77 -5.96
C LEU A 121 -0.47 1.10 -5.94
N LEU A 122 -0.05 2.08 -5.15
CA LEU A 122 1.35 2.45 -5.01
C LEU A 122 2.18 1.27 -4.48
N SER A 123 1.64 0.46 -3.56
CA SER A 123 2.33 -0.76 -3.10
C SER A 123 2.57 -1.77 -4.24
N ALA A 124 1.59 -1.98 -5.13
CA ALA A 124 1.72 -2.86 -6.29
C ALA A 124 2.73 -2.31 -7.31
N MET A 125 2.74 -0.99 -7.51
CA MET A 125 3.67 -0.33 -8.44
C MET A 125 5.10 -0.36 -7.93
N ILE A 126 5.32 -0.15 -6.63
CA ILE A 126 6.64 -0.28 -6.01
C ILE A 126 7.15 -1.70 -6.18
N TYR A 127 6.30 -2.71 -5.95
CA TYR A 127 6.66 -4.10 -6.23
C TYR A 127 7.14 -4.28 -7.68
N TYR A 128 6.39 -3.75 -8.65
CA TYR A 128 6.76 -3.83 -10.07
C TYR A 128 8.13 -3.22 -10.37
N VAL A 129 8.43 -2.06 -9.75
CA VAL A 129 9.73 -1.41 -9.92
C VAL A 129 10.87 -2.22 -9.28
N GLN A 130 10.59 -2.97 -8.21
CA GLN A 130 11.58 -3.77 -7.49
C GLN A 130 11.89 -5.13 -8.15
N ASP A 131 10.95 -5.68 -8.92
CA ASP A 131 11.09 -6.99 -9.56
C ASP A 131 10.92 -6.86 -11.09
N GLU A 132 12.04 -6.84 -11.83
CA GLU A 132 12.05 -6.70 -13.30
C GLU A 132 11.25 -7.79 -14.03
N GLY A 133 10.95 -8.92 -13.37
CA GLY A 133 10.14 -10.01 -13.90
C GLY A 133 8.65 -9.92 -13.53
N ALA A 134 8.24 -8.90 -12.76
CA ALA A 134 6.87 -8.72 -12.33
C ALA A 134 6.00 -8.07 -13.40
N ILE A 135 4.73 -8.45 -13.41
CA ILE A 135 3.68 -7.78 -14.18
C ILE A 135 2.60 -7.33 -13.21
N VAL A 136 2.16 -6.09 -13.35
CA VAL A 136 0.99 -5.56 -12.63
C VAL A 136 -0.13 -5.34 -13.64
N ALA A 137 -1.27 -6.00 -13.42
CA ALA A 137 -2.49 -5.80 -14.17
C ALA A 137 -3.55 -5.20 -13.23
N ILE A 138 -4.07 -4.03 -13.57
CA ILE A 138 -5.06 -3.32 -12.76
C ILE A 138 -6.32 -3.16 -13.61
N ASP A 139 -7.41 -3.73 -13.14
CA ASP A 139 -8.73 -3.50 -13.73
C ASP A 139 -9.26 -2.13 -13.28
N GLU A 140 -9.87 -1.35 -14.16
CA GLU A 140 -10.38 0.01 -13.87
C GLU A 140 -9.48 0.85 -12.94
N LEU A 141 -8.29 1.23 -13.42
CA LEU A 141 -7.32 2.00 -12.64
C LEU A 141 -7.92 3.29 -12.05
N ASP A 142 -8.75 3.98 -12.84
CA ASP A 142 -9.34 5.28 -12.57
C ASP A 142 -10.54 5.26 -11.62
N ILE A 143 -11.18 4.09 -11.39
CA ILE A 143 -12.40 4.06 -10.56
C ILE A 143 -12.12 4.61 -9.14
N HIS A 144 -12.91 5.60 -8.72
CA HIS A 144 -12.81 6.32 -7.44
C HIS A 144 -11.52 7.13 -7.19
N ILE A 145 -10.65 7.28 -8.19
CA ILE A 145 -9.49 8.18 -8.12
C ILE A 145 -9.84 9.50 -8.81
N PHE A 146 -9.60 10.63 -8.13
CA PHE A 146 -9.79 11.94 -8.74
C PHE A 146 -8.85 12.13 -9.94
N GLU A 147 -9.32 12.77 -11.01
CA GLU A 147 -8.57 12.94 -12.27
C GLU A 147 -7.18 13.55 -12.06
N TYR A 148 -7.06 14.53 -11.16
CA TYR A 148 -5.76 15.11 -10.81
C TYR A 148 -4.78 14.06 -10.26
N LEU A 149 -5.23 13.22 -9.32
CA LEU A 149 -4.40 12.16 -8.74
C LEU A 149 -4.03 11.10 -9.78
N LEU A 150 -4.98 10.77 -10.67
CA LEU A 150 -4.74 9.85 -11.78
C LEU A 150 -3.68 10.41 -12.74
N ALA A 151 -3.75 11.70 -13.09
CA ALA A 151 -2.77 12.34 -13.95
C ALA A 151 -1.36 12.30 -13.33
N MET A 152 -1.25 12.64 -12.05
CA MET A 152 0.02 12.56 -11.31
C MET A 152 0.56 11.12 -11.24
N LEU A 153 -0.31 10.14 -11.01
CA LEU A 153 0.05 8.73 -10.99
C LEU A 153 0.58 8.26 -12.35
N LEU A 154 -0.14 8.57 -13.43
CA LEU A 154 0.25 8.21 -14.80
C LEU A 154 1.55 8.90 -15.23
N GLU A 155 1.77 10.16 -14.83
CA GLU A 155 3.02 10.87 -15.09
C GLU A 155 4.21 10.08 -14.51
N LYS A 156 4.12 9.63 -13.25
CA LYS A 156 5.19 8.86 -12.61
C LYS A 156 5.34 7.46 -13.20
N LEU A 157 4.24 6.82 -13.56
CA LEU A 157 4.25 5.51 -14.22
C LEU A 157 4.93 5.57 -15.58
N SER A 158 4.67 6.61 -16.38
CA SER A 158 5.23 6.73 -17.74
C SER A 158 6.76 6.72 -17.80
N GLN A 159 7.42 6.98 -16.68
CA GLN A 159 8.89 6.95 -16.56
C GLN A 159 9.45 5.52 -16.39
N HIS A 160 8.62 4.56 -15.93
CA HIS A 160 9.06 3.22 -15.52
C HIS A 160 8.28 2.09 -16.22
N ALA A 161 6.99 2.31 -16.48
CA ALA A 161 6.10 1.37 -17.13
C ALA A 161 6.17 1.51 -18.67
N LYS A 162 5.94 0.41 -19.37
CA LYS A 162 6.01 0.33 -20.85
C LYS A 162 4.63 0.16 -21.52
N GLY A 163 3.54 0.25 -20.75
CA GLY A 163 2.17 -0.02 -21.19
C GLY A 163 1.23 1.14 -20.90
#